data_AF-A0AB35HQH8-F1
#
_entry.id   AF-A0AB35HQH8-F1
#
_cell.length_a   1.000
_cell.length_b   1.000
_cell.length_c   1.000
_cell.angle_alpha   90.00
_cell.angle_beta   90.00
_cell.angle_gamma   90.00
#
_symmetry.space_group_name_H-M   'P 1'
#
loop_
_entity.id
_entity.type
_entity.pdbx_description
1 polymer ?
#
loop_
_entity_poly.entity_id
_entity_poly.type
_entity_poly.pdbx_seq_one_letter_code
_entity_poly.pdbx_strand_id
1 'polypeptide(L)'
;MKSFELNDISYLSVPLPDDITRAKENGDFTLAEELIHQKLHFDKTSQTVKRRLEGELAVLTALKEDQFPYNQQEAQKMLEEAFINVKPEETKELIRTNNVEWIYKKGQVYFHRRFVENLVKTRRDYYQRYRYEEENSIDNERQTELDDNIREMKKHGSRRAKIRLKQSIAPKMPISAQEAPFLAHLPLPRNNNHIKHSEILSTKGAVLEVADTNACQRTIAYQTESHEDLFFEVEHRYEIEANYYDLFKVMETQKDFPKKLSKEEQKKFQNELAEKSPHILFTDFLYKLLAELTTKDMTLLEKAYKIYEFVTTQVNYSYMKEYFTIPNISEYCAVNQKGDCGVQAILFITLCRMAGIPAKWESGLYISEYTQGPHDWAKFYLPTIGWVYADASFGGSAYRGHNTERWKYYFGNLDVFRMPANDDIQADFSIVKKQLRADPIDNQRGEFETGQRGLRFNELDWDVTLLGFDFL
;
A
#
# COMPACT_ATOMS: atom_id res chain seq x y z
N MET A 1 15.88 10.20 21.41
CA MET A 1 15.36 10.69 20.13
C MET A 1 14.04 11.39 20.39
N LYS A 2 13.75 12.54 19.76
CA LYS A 2 12.37 13.04 19.74
C LYS A 2 11.58 12.12 18.82
N SER A 3 10.37 11.76 19.22
CA SER A 3 9.57 10.75 18.55
C SER A 3 9.15 11.15 17.11
N PHE A 4 9.10 12.46 16.79
CA PHE A 4 8.98 12.98 15.43
C PHE A 4 10.15 12.62 14.50
N GLU A 5 11.38 12.47 15.03
CA GLU A 5 12.54 12.08 14.22
C GLU A 5 12.50 10.59 13.80
N LEU A 6 11.69 9.76 14.48
CA LEU A 6 11.48 8.35 14.10
C LEU A 6 10.60 8.21 12.86
N ASN A 7 9.79 9.22 12.53
CA ASN A 7 8.94 9.21 11.33
C ASN A 7 9.71 9.62 10.06
N ASP A 8 10.94 10.14 10.20
CA ASP A 8 11.83 10.36 9.04
C ASP A 8 12.45 9.03 8.59
N ILE A 9 11.68 8.27 7.84
CA ILE A 9 12.10 6.98 7.30
C ILE A 9 13.05 7.12 6.10
N SER A 10 13.41 8.34 5.68
CA SER A 10 14.27 8.56 4.50
C SER A 10 15.64 7.91 4.66
N TYR A 11 16.12 7.73 5.89
CA TYR A 11 17.39 7.08 6.19
C TYR A 11 17.36 5.57 6.01
N LEU A 12 16.20 4.92 5.87
CA LEU A 12 16.12 3.46 5.67
C LEU A 12 16.79 3.00 4.36
N SER A 13 16.93 3.90 3.38
CA SER A 13 17.67 3.64 2.14
C SER A 13 19.19 3.58 2.32
N VAL A 14 19.72 4.09 3.44
CA VAL A 14 21.14 3.97 3.75
C VAL A 14 21.48 2.49 4.01
N PRO A 15 22.55 1.94 3.42
CA PRO A 15 22.94 0.56 3.67
C PRO A 15 23.17 0.26 5.16
N LEU A 16 22.71 -0.91 5.59
CA LEU A 16 22.93 -1.39 6.95
C LEU A 16 24.31 -2.04 7.07
N PRO A 17 25.06 -1.83 8.17
CA PRO A 17 26.35 -2.51 8.38
C PRO A 17 26.24 -4.04 8.31
N ASP A 18 27.23 -4.68 7.67
CA ASP A 18 27.23 -6.13 7.38
C ASP A 18 26.97 -7.03 8.59
N ASP A 19 27.55 -6.70 9.74
CA ASP A 19 27.38 -7.46 10.98
C ASP A 19 25.93 -7.45 11.46
N ILE A 20 25.28 -6.29 11.41
CA ILE A 20 23.87 -6.12 11.75
C ILE A 20 22.98 -6.77 10.69
N THR A 21 23.29 -6.61 9.39
CA THR A 21 22.57 -7.25 8.29
C THR A 21 22.55 -8.77 8.47
N ARG A 22 23.71 -9.40 8.74
CA ARG A 22 23.79 -10.85 8.95
C ARG A 22 23.00 -11.30 10.18
N ALA A 23 23.06 -10.56 11.29
CA ALA A 23 22.29 -10.88 12.49
C ALA A 23 20.78 -10.79 12.22
N LYS A 24 20.33 -9.73 11.55
CA LYS A 24 18.94 -9.53 11.12
C LYS A 24 18.45 -10.63 10.19
N GLU A 25 19.22 -10.94 9.14
CA GLU A 25 18.86 -11.95 8.15
C GLU A 25 18.85 -13.37 8.74
N ASN A 26 19.69 -13.65 9.74
CA ASN A 26 19.61 -14.89 10.51
C ASN A 26 18.40 -14.93 11.45
N GLY A 27 17.75 -13.80 11.69
CA GLY A 27 16.68 -13.66 12.67
C GLY A 27 17.18 -13.64 14.12
N ASP A 28 18.46 -13.35 14.35
CA ASP A 28 18.98 -13.07 15.69
C ASP A 28 18.82 -11.58 16.01
N PHE A 29 17.56 -11.21 16.24
CA PHE A 29 17.20 -9.81 16.48
C PHE A 29 17.79 -9.25 17.77
N THR A 30 18.07 -10.10 18.76
CA THR A 30 18.77 -9.69 19.99
C THR A 30 20.20 -9.26 19.67
N LEU A 31 20.94 -10.09 18.93
CA LEU A 31 22.29 -9.72 18.50
C LEU A 31 22.28 -8.46 17.62
N ALA A 32 21.30 -8.35 16.70
CA ALA A 32 21.17 -7.16 15.84
C ALA A 32 20.98 -5.89 16.68
N GLU A 33 20.14 -5.91 17.71
CA GLU A 33 19.94 -4.78 18.63
C GLU A 33 21.19 -4.43 19.44
N GLU A 34 21.89 -5.42 19.99
CA GLU A 34 23.14 -5.21 20.72
C GLU A 34 24.20 -4.52 19.83
N LEU A 35 24.35 -4.99 18.60
CA LEU A 35 25.26 -4.40 17.61
C LEU A 35 24.85 -2.97 17.23
N ILE A 36 23.54 -2.72 17.07
CA ILE A 36 23.01 -1.37 16.84
C ILE A 36 23.38 -0.45 17.99
N HIS A 37 23.09 -0.83 19.24
CA HIS A 37 23.38 0.00 20.41
C HIS A 37 24.87 0.29 20.55
N GLN A 38 25.73 -0.71 20.34
CA GLN A 38 27.19 -0.49 20.32
C GLN A 38 27.60 0.55 19.26
N LYS A 39 27.08 0.46 18.04
CA LYS A 39 27.41 1.41 16.97
C LYS A 39 26.84 2.81 17.21
N LEU A 40 25.67 2.93 17.85
CA LEU A 40 25.10 4.24 18.22
C LEU A 40 26.01 5.00 19.20
N HIS A 41 26.64 4.29 20.13
CA HIS A 41 27.58 4.85 21.12
C HIS A 41 29.03 4.93 20.64
N PHE A 42 29.36 4.35 19.48
CA PHE A 42 30.70 4.40 18.94
C PHE A 42 30.98 5.75 18.27
N ASP A 43 32.03 6.45 18.73
CA ASP A 43 32.35 7.82 18.30
C ASP A 43 32.64 7.96 16.80
N LYS A 44 33.15 6.90 16.16
CA LYS A 44 33.47 6.92 14.72
C LYS A 44 32.25 6.65 13.82
N THR A 45 31.11 6.24 14.37
CA THR A 45 29.90 6.01 13.57
C THR A 45 29.37 7.36 13.10
N SER A 46 29.21 7.53 11.78
CA SER A 46 28.68 8.76 11.21
C SER A 46 27.22 8.99 11.64
N GLN A 47 26.80 10.25 11.68
CA GLN A 47 25.41 10.59 12.04
C GLN A 47 24.39 9.97 11.08
N THR A 48 24.72 9.89 9.79
CA THR A 48 23.89 9.20 8.79
C THR A 48 23.65 7.74 9.13
N VAL A 49 24.70 7.01 9.56
CA VAL A 49 24.55 5.63 10.00
C VAL A 49 23.77 5.56 11.31
N LYS A 50 23.98 6.49 12.26
CA LYS A 50 23.19 6.52 13.50
C LYS A 50 21.69 6.67 13.23
N ARG A 51 21.29 7.59 12.34
CA ARG A 51 19.89 7.75 11.91
C ARG A 51 19.32 6.49 11.26
N ARG A 52 20.10 5.83 10.38
CA ARG A 52 19.74 4.54 9.79
C ARG A 52 19.50 3.46 10.84
N LEU A 53 20.36 3.40 11.85
CA LEU A 53 20.31 2.39 12.92
C LEU A 53 19.14 2.64 13.89
N GLU A 54 18.79 3.89 14.16
CA GLU A 54 17.61 4.25 14.95
C GLU A 54 16.32 3.79 14.26
N GLY A 55 16.20 4.02 12.95
CA GLY A 55 15.12 3.45 12.15
C GLY A 55 15.13 1.91 12.11
N GLU A 56 16.32 1.29 12.14
CA GLU A 56 16.42 -0.17 12.19
C GLU A 56 15.84 -0.77 13.47
N LEU A 57 15.97 -0.10 14.62
CA LEU A 57 15.35 -0.58 15.86
C LEU A 57 13.82 -0.68 15.73
N ALA A 58 13.20 0.29 15.03
CA ALA A 58 11.77 0.24 14.73
C ALA A 58 11.42 -0.93 13.78
N VAL A 59 12.26 -1.16 12.76
CA VAL A 59 12.11 -2.30 11.84
C VAL A 59 12.21 -3.63 12.58
N LEU A 60 13.22 -3.80 13.44
CA LEU A 60 13.40 -5.03 14.24
C LEU A 60 12.20 -5.27 15.17
N THR A 61 11.64 -4.21 15.78
CA THR A 61 10.43 -4.31 16.59
C THR A 61 9.28 -4.89 15.77
N ALA A 62 9.02 -4.35 14.59
CA ALA A 62 7.95 -4.86 13.73
C ALA A 62 8.20 -6.29 13.22
N LEU A 63 9.46 -6.69 12.97
CA LEU A 63 9.79 -8.06 12.56
C LEU A 63 9.66 -9.08 13.70
N LYS A 64 9.82 -8.65 14.96
CA LYS A 64 9.58 -9.46 16.16
C LYS A 64 8.09 -9.68 16.43
N GLU A 65 7.26 -8.72 16.05
CA GLU A 65 5.81 -8.81 16.18
C GLU A 65 5.22 -9.99 15.38
N ASP A 66 3.91 -10.17 15.54
CA ASP A 66 3.13 -11.29 15.00
C ASP A 66 2.91 -11.23 13.47
N GLN A 67 3.87 -10.67 12.72
CA GLN A 67 3.86 -10.73 11.25
C GLN A 67 4.24 -12.12 10.75
N PHE A 68 5.12 -12.83 11.47
CA PHE A 68 5.64 -14.15 11.11
C PHE A 68 5.46 -15.17 12.25
N PRO A 69 4.22 -15.55 12.62
CA PRO A 69 3.96 -16.45 13.74
C PRO A 69 4.39 -17.88 13.48
N TYR A 70 4.23 -18.36 12.25
CA TYR A 70 4.16 -19.79 11.99
C TYR A 70 5.52 -20.38 11.63
N ASN A 71 6.02 -21.31 12.42
CA ASN A 71 7.20 -22.08 12.06
C ASN A 71 6.88 -23.10 10.93
N GLN A 72 7.90 -23.81 10.45
CA GLN A 72 7.74 -24.81 9.37
C GLN A 72 6.66 -25.86 9.63
N GLN A 73 6.57 -26.39 10.85
CA GLN A 73 5.62 -27.46 11.19
C GLN A 73 4.19 -26.91 11.25
N GLU A 74 4.02 -25.72 11.82
CA GLU A 74 2.73 -25.02 11.89
C GLU A 74 2.23 -24.68 10.49
N ALA A 75 3.09 -24.10 9.64
CA ALA A 75 2.74 -23.77 8.26
C ALA A 75 2.36 -25.02 7.44
N GLN A 76 3.07 -26.13 7.63
CA GLN A 76 2.73 -27.41 6.99
C GLN A 76 1.36 -27.92 7.45
N LYS A 77 1.09 -27.86 8.77
CA LYS A 77 -0.22 -28.24 9.32
C LYS A 77 -1.34 -27.36 8.77
N MET A 78 -1.11 -26.05 8.64
CA MET A 78 -2.06 -25.12 8.03
C MET A 78 -2.35 -25.49 6.57
N LEU A 79 -1.35 -25.90 5.78
CA LEU A 79 -1.61 -26.43 4.43
C LEU A 79 -2.49 -27.68 4.50
N GLU A 80 -2.14 -28.64 5.36
CA GLU A 80 -2.86 -29.90 5.52
C GLU A 80 -4.31 -29.72 5.97
N GLU A 81 -4.61 -28.67 6.73
CA GLU A 81 -5.96 -28.26 7.15
C GLU A 81 -6.71 -27.50 6.05
N ALA A 82 -6.03 -26.63 5.30
CA ALA A 82 -6.64 -25.76 4.30
C ALA A 82 -6.86 -26.41 2.92
N PHE A 83 -5.96 -27.29 2.47
CA PHE A 83 -5.96 -27.84 1.10
C PHE A 83 -6.04 -29.36 1.02
N ILE A 84 -6.81 -29.88 0.06
CA ILE A 84 -6.76 -31.31 -0.29
C ILE A 84 -5.47 -31.65 -1.06
N ASN A 85 -5.03 -32.91 -0.96
CA ASN A 85 -3.88 -33.44 -1.70
C ASN A 85 -2.54 -32.69 -1.46
N VAL A 86 -2.30 -32.22 -0.23
CA VAL A 86 -1.04 -31.57 0.15
C VAL A 86 0.12 -32.56 0.02
N LYS A 87 1.19 -32.11 -0.62
CA LYS A 87 2.40 -32.92 -0.85
C LYS A 87 3.30 -32.88 0.39
N PRO A 88 4.11 -33.93 0.64
CA PRO A 88 5.19 -33.86 1.60
C PRO A 88 6.11 -32.67 1.26
N GLU A 89 6.45 -31.87 2.27
CA GLU A 89 7.40 -30.75 2.13
C GLU A 89 6.97 -29.65 1.13
N GLU A 90 5.67 -29.50 0.86
CA GLU A 90 5.13 -28.47 -0.04
C GLU A 90 5.53 -27.04 0.39
N THR A 91 5.65 -26.81 1.70
CA THR A 91 6.20 -25.56 2.29
C THR A 91 7.63 -25.24 1.82
N LYS A 92 8.51 -26.24 1.66
CA LYS A 92 9.88 -26.03 1.13
C LYS A 92 9.88 -25.66 -0.35
N GLU A 93 8.98 -26.26 -1.12
CA GLU A 93 8.81 -25.94 -2.53
C GLU A 93 8.29 -24.52 -2.73
N LEU A 94 7.33 -24.09 -1.89
CA LEU A 94 6.81 -22.73 -1.89
C LEU A 94 7.90 -21.68 -1.60
N ILE A 95 8.83 -21.98 -0.69
CA ILE A 95 10.02 -21.15 -0.45
C ILE A 95 10.91 -21.11 -1.70
N ARG A 96 11.26 -22.27 -2.26
CA ARG A 96 12.16 -22.40 -3.42
C ARG A 96 11.63 -21.65 -4.65
N THR A 97 10.32 -21.57 -4.78
CA THR A 97 9.62 -20.94 -5.91
C THR A 97 9.16 -19.51 -5.59
N ASN A 98 9.56 -18.94 -4.45
CA ASN A 98 9.24 -17.58 -4.00
C ASN A 98 7.72 -17.26 -3.96
N ASN A 99 6.89 -18.26 -3.68
CA ASN A 99 5.43 -18.09 -3.67
C ASN A 99 4.85 -17.65 -2.32
N VAL A 100 5.70 -17.58 -1.28
CA VAL A 100 5.29 -17.24 0.08
C VAL A 100 6.31 -16.31 0.73
N GLU A 101 5.85 -15.47 1.64
CA GLU A 101 6.72 -14.59 2.43
C GLU A 101 7.18 -15.32 3.71
N TRP A 102 8.47 -15.24 4.00
CA TRP A 102 9.09 -15.94 5.12
C TRP A 102 10.35 -15.20 5.60
N ILE A 103 10.73 -15.44 6.84
CA ILE A 103 11.98 -14.94 7.45
C ILE A 103 12.63 -16.04 8.28
N TYR A 104 13.87 -15.81 8.70
CA TYR A 104 14.47 -16.58 9.79
C TYR A 104 14.14 -15.95 11.16
N LYS A 105 13.99 -16.79 12.18
CA LYS A 105 14.12 -16.46 13.60
C LYS A 105 15.10 -17.44 14.23
N LYS A 106 16.29 -16.97 14.62
CA LYS A 106 17.44 -17.79 15.06
C LYS A 106 17.73 -18.99 14.13
N GLY A 107 17.79 -18.74 12.83
CA GLY A 107 18.07 -19.74 11.80
C GLY A 107 16.91 -20.70 11.46
N GLN A 108 15.75 -20.58 12.11
CA GLN A 108 14.55 -21.36 11.79
C GLN A 108 13.59 -20.56 10.92
N VAL A 109 12.93 -21.21 9.95
CA VAL A 109 12.01 -20.54 9.01
C VAL A 109 10.67 -20.26 9.68
N TYR A 110 10.18 -19.04 9.48
CA TYR A 110 8.85 -18.59 9.88
C TYR A 110 8.10 -17.94 8.72
N PHE A 111 6.81 -18.25 8.59
CA PHE A 111 5.93 -17.80 7.51
C PHE A 111 5.04 -16.66 7.96
N HIS A 112 4.71 -15.80 6.99
CA HIS A 112 3.84 -14.64 7.23
C HIS A 112 2.44 -15.07 7.72
N ARG A 113 1.80 -14.27 8.58
CA ARG A 113 0.48 -14.55 9.17
C ARG A 113 -0.62 -14.81 8.14
N ARG A 114 -0.53 -14.22 6.95
CA ARG A 114 -1.47 -14.41 5.83
C ARG A 114 -1.03 -15.52 4.85
N PHE A 115 -0.34 -16.53 5.33
CA PHE A 115 0.29 -17.56 4.50
C PHE A 115 -0.71 -18.31 3.62
N VAL A 116 -1.82 -18.79 4.21
CA VAL A 116 -2.85 -19.55 3.47
C VAL A 116 -3.65 -18.63 2.55
N GLU A 117 -4.09 -17.48 3.05
CA GLU A 117 -4.87 -16.48 2.30
C GLU A 117 -4.08 -15.95 1.10
N ASN A 118 -2.76 -15.79 1.24
CA ASN A 118 -1.89 -15.43 0.12
C ASN A 118 -1.94 -16.48 -0.99
N LEU A 119 -1.86 -17.76 -0.65
CA LEU A 119 -1.91 -18.84 -1.63
C LEU A 119 -3.28 -18.92 -2.31
N VAL A 120 -4.37 -18.89 -1.54
CA VAL A 120 -5.74 -18.91 -2.08
C VAL A 120 -5.96 -17.75 -3.05
N LYS A 121 -5.53 -16.53 -2.70
CA LYS A 121 -5.74 -15.33 -3.50
C LYS A 121 -4.92 -15.29 -4.79
N THR A 122 -3.73 -15.89 -4.81
CA THR A 122 -2.73 -15.63 -5.86
C THR A 122 -2.49 -16.83 -6.77
N ARG A 123 -2.89 -18.03 -6.32
CA ARG A 123 -2.54 -19.30 -6.98
C ARG A 123 -3.79 -20.12 -7.30
N ARG A 124 -4.08 -20.24 -8.59
CA ARG A 124 -5.21 -21.02 -9.10
C ARG A 124 -5.15 -22.50 -8.69
N ASP A 125 -3.95 -23.08 -8.65
CA ASP A 125 -3.71 -24.46 -8.24
C ASP A 125 -3.94 -24.72 -6.74
N TYR A 126 -3.83 -23.69 -5.90
CA TYR A 126 -4.20 -23.75 -4.48
C TYR A 126 -5.68 -23.49 -4.28
N TYR A 127 -6.22 -22.47 -4.95
CA TYR A 127 -7.66 -22.18 -4.94
C TYR A 127 -8.50 -23.40 -5.31
N GLN A 128 -8.12 -24.14 -6.36
CA GLN A 128 -8.83 -25.36 -6.80
C GLN A 128 -8.81 -26.53 -5.81
N ARG A 129 -7.93 -26.48 -4.81
CA ARG A 129 -7.80 -27.53 -3.77
C ARG A 129 -8.19 -27.03 -2.39
N TYR A 130 -8.68 -25.80 -2.28
CA TYR A 130 -9.05 -25.20 -1.01
C TYR A 130 -10.31 -25.87 -0.45
N ARG A 131 -10.31 -26.23 0.83
CA ARG A 131 -11.42 -26.99 1.45
C ARG A 131 -12.65 -26.15 1.77
N TYR A 132 -12.49 -24.83 1.92
CA TYR A 132 -13.52 -23.95 2.44
C TYR A 132 -13.97 -22.97 1.35
N GLU A 133 -14.78 -23.46 0.41
CA GLU A 133 -15.27 -22.69 -0.76
C GLU A 133 -16.38 -21.65 -0.43
N GLU A 134 -16.50 -21.18 0.81
CA GLU A 134 -17.55 -20.21 1.21
C GLU A 134 -17.32 -18.78 0.69
N GLU A 135 -16.16 -18.46 0.10
CA GLU A 135 -15.83 -17.13 -0.47
C GLU A 135 -16.10 -16.99 -1.98
N ASN A 136 -16.52 -18.06 -2.67
CA ASN A 136 -16.59 -18.08 -4.13
C ASN A 136 -17.76 -17.26 -4.72
N SER A 137 -18.88 -17.12 -4.01
CA SER A 137 -20.02 -16.32 -4.50
C SER A 137 -19.72 -14.82 -4.42
N ILE A 138 -19.18 -14.37 -3.28
CA ILE A 138 -18.84 -12.97 -3.02
C ILE A 138 -17.75 -12.50 -3.99
N ASP A 139 -16.72 -13.32 -4.25
CA ASP A 139 -15.67 -12.95 -5.18
C ASP A 139 -16.19 -12.84 -6.63
N ASN A 140 -17.06 -13.75 -7.06
CA ASN A 140 -17.72 -13.69 -8.37
C ASN A 140 -18.65 -12.48 -8.50
N GLU A 141 -19.41 -12.18 -7.45
CA GLU A 141 -20.27 -11.00 -7.38
C GLU A 141 -19.45 -9.71 -7.48
N ARG A 142 -18.34 -9.60 -6.74
CA ARG A 142 -17.37 -8.49 -6.87
C ARG A 142 -16.82 -8.39 -8.30
N GLN A 143 -16.45 -9.52 -8.92
CA GLN A 143 -15.97 -9.48 -10.31
C GLN A 143 -17.05 -8.97 -11.26
N THR A 144 -18.30 -9.36 -11.05
CA THR A 144 -19.45 -8.96 -11.87
C THR A 144 -19.75 -7.47 -11.70
N GLU A 145 -19.78 -6.97 -10.46
CA GLU A 145 -19.97 -5.55 -10.13
C GLU A 145 -18.90 -4.66 -10.80
N LEU A 146 -17.64 -5.12 -10.79
CA LEU A 146 -16.54 -4.43 -11.48
C LEU A 146 -16.73 -4.41 -13.00
N ASP A 147 -17.10 -5.53 -13.62
CA ASP A 147 -17.31 -5.59 -15.08
C ASP A 147 -18.52 -4.76 -15.51
N ASP A 148 -19.61 -4.79 -14.74
CA ASP A 148 -20.78 -3.93 -14.98
C ASP A 148 -20.42 -2.45 -14.86
N ASN A 149 -19.60 -2.08 -13.87
CA ASN A 149 -19.09 -0.73 -13.76
C ASN A 149 -18.28 -0.29 -14.98
N ILE A 150 -17.36 -1.14 -15.43
CA ILE A 150 -16.55 -0.87 -16.61
C ILE A 150 -17.43 -0.71 -17.85
N ARG A 151 -18.44 -1.56 -18.02
CA ARG A 151 -19.40 -1.47 -19.13
C ARG A 151 -20.14 -0.14 -19.14
N GLU A 152 -20.70 0.27 -17.99
CA GLU A 152 -21.44 1.53 -17.90
C GLU A 152 -20.52 2.74 -18.11
N MET A 153 -19.32 2.74 -17.54
CA MET A 153 -18.33 3.82 -17.75
C MET A 153 -17.90 3.94 -19.20
N LYS A 154 -17.68 2.82 -19.91
CA LYS A 154 -17.37 2.83 -21.35
C LYS A 154 -18.52 3.38 -22.20
N LYS A 155 -19.75 3.02 -21.85
CA LYS A 155 -20.95 3.42 -22.57
C LYS A 155 -21.27 4.90 -22.37
N HIS A 156 -21.12 5.40 -21.14
CA HIS A 156 -21.54 6.75 -20.76
C HIS A 156 -20.39 7.76 -20.69
N GLY A 157 -19.13 7.30 -20.72
CA GLY A 157 -17.93 8.14 -20.62
C GLY A 157 -17.55 8.48 -19.17
N SER A 158 -18.43 8.22 -18.21
CA SER A 158 -18.20 8.41 -16.77
C SER A 158 -19.23 7.62 -15.97
N ARG A 159 -19.01 7.48 -14.66
CA ARG A 159 -20.03 7.01 -13.72
C ARG A 159 -19.90 7.75 -12.40
N ARG A 160 -21.02 7.93 -11.71
CA ARG A 160 -21.09 8.57 -10.40
C ARG A 160 -21.71 7.65 -9.38
N ALA A 161 -21.23 7.76 -8.14
CA ALA A 161 -21.83 7.09 -6.99
C ALA A 161 -21.83 8.01 -5.78
N LYS A 162 -22.76 7.75 -4.87
CA LYS A 162 -22.85 8.31 -3.53
C LYS A 162 -22.64 7.19 -2.54
N ILE A 163 -21.70 7.39 -1.63
CA ILE A 163 -21.27 6.35 -0.70
C ILE A 163 -21.37 6.90 0.72
N ARG A 164 -21.95 6.11 1.63
CA ARG A 164 -22.02 6.39 3.06
C ARG A 164 -21.30 5.30 3.82
N LEU A 165 -20.33 5.69 4.63
CA LEU A 165 -19.48 4.79 5.39
C LEU A 165 -19.53 5.10 6.88
N LYS A 166 -19.29 4.06 7.67
CA LYS A 166 -18.93 4.16 9.07
C LYS A 166 -17.57 3.51 9.28
N GLN A 167 -16.69 4.20 10.00
CA GLN A 167 -15.38 3.67 10.38
C GLN A 167 -15.21 3.79 11.89
N SER A 168 -14.54 2.81 12.49
CA SER A 168 -14.19 2.85 13.91
C SER A 168 -12.78 2.36 14.17
N ILE A 169 -12.20 2.81 15.28
CA ILE A 169 -10.91 2.34 15.78
C ILE A 169 -10.91 2.26 17.30
N ALA A 170 -10.34 1.18 17.84
CA ALA A 170 -10.13 0.98 19.27
C ALA A 170 -8.90 0.10 19.55
N PRO A 171 -8.27 0.23 20.72
CA PRO A 171 -7.29 -0.75 21.19
C PRO A 171 -7.93 -2.12 21.48
N LYS A 172 -7.30 -3.22 21.05
CA LYS A 172 -7.72 -4.60 21.38
C LYS A 172 -7.55 -4.95 22.85
N MET A 173 -6.54 -4.35 23.47
CA MET A 173 -6.15 -4.61 24.85
C MET A 173 -6.33 -3.35 25.68
N PRO A 174 -6.72 -3.47 26.97
CA PRO A 174 -6.80 -2.32 27.87
C PRO A 174 -5.48 -1.55 27.94
N ILE A 175 -5.55 -0.23 27.88
CA ILE A 175 -4.41 0.68 28.00
C ILE A 175 -4.45 1.34 29.38
N SER A 176 -3.29 1.54 29.99
CA SER A 176 -3.21 2.20 31.30
C SER A 176 -3.60 3.68 31.23
N ALA A 177 -4.32 4.17 32.25
CA ALA A 177 -4.59 5.59 32.43
C ALA A 177 -3.32 6.47 32.50
N GLN A 178 -2.18 5.90 32.91
CA GLN A 178 -0.90 6.63 32.94
C GLN A 178 -0.30 6.87 31.55
N GLU A 179 -0.85 6.24 30.50
CA GLU A 179 -0.40 6.43 29.13
C GLU A 179 -1.08 7.62 28.44
N ALA A 180 -1.97 8.36 29.09
CA ALA A 180 -2.58 9.57 28.54
C ALA A 180 -1.53 10.63 28.11
N PRO A 181 -1.82 11.50 27.12
CA PRO A 181 -3.07 11.57 26.35
C PRO A 181 -3.18 10.47 25.28
N PHE A 182 -4.41 10.17 24.86
CA PHE A 182 -4.71 9.23 23.78
C PHE A 182 -5.11 10.00 22.52
N LEU A 183 -4.47 9.72 21.39
CA LEU A 183 -4.73 10.34 20.10
C LEU A 183 -5.04 9.25 19.07
N ALA A 184 -6.17 9.39 18.39
CA ALA A 184 -6.57 8.51 17.30
C ALA A 184 -6.85 9.30 16.03
N HIS A 185 -6.53 8.71 14.89
CA HIS A 185 -6.83 9.23 13.55
C HIS A 185 -7.67 8.20 12.79
N LEU A 186 -8.73 8.64 12.13
CA LEU A 186 -9.46 7.86 11.13
C LEU A 186 -9.40 8.57 9.77
N PRO A 187 -9.18 7.86 8.66
CA PRO A 187 -9.08 8.46 7.34
C PRO A 187 -10.44 8.97 6.87
N LEU A 188 -10.43 10.08 6.15
CA LEU A 188 -11.60 10.68 5.52
C LEU A 188 -11.37 10.85 4.02
N PRO A 189 -12.43 10.82 3.20
CA PRO A 189 -12.31 11.03 1.77
C PRO A 189 -11.73 12.42 1.48
N ARG A 190 -10.58 12.50 0.80
CA ARG A 190 -9.96 13.75 0.36
C ARG A 190 -10.69 14.32 -0.85
N ASN A 191 -10.81 15.65 -0.93
CA ASN A 191 -11.22 16.31 -2.15
C ASN A 191 -10.12 16.14 -3.21
N ASN A 192 -10.54 15.71 -4.39
CA ASN A 192 -9.73 15.68 -5.60
C ASN A 192 -10.67 15.94 -6.79
N ASN A 193 -10.23 15.69 -8.02
CA ASN A 193 -11.09 15.92 -9.20
C ASN A 193 -12.31 14.96 -9.27
N HIS A 194 -12.34 13.90 -8.44
CA HIS A 194 -13.32 12.82 -8.46
C HIS A 194 -14.24 12.86 -7.25
N ILE A 195 -13.72 13.21 -6.06
CA ILE A 195 -14.49 13.30 -4.83
C ILE A 195 -15.10 14.69 -4.67
N LYS A 196 -16.42 14.71 -4.49
CA LYS A 196 -17.22 15.90 -4.24
C LYS A 196 -18.15 15.65 -3.05
N HIS A 197 -18.67 16.73 -2.47
CA HIS A 197 -19.72 16.70 -1.44
C HIS A 197 -19.40 15.76 -0.26
N SER A 198 -18.15 15.79 0.23
CA SER A 198 -17.74 15.06 1.43
C SER A 198 -18.31 15.72 2.70
N GLU A 199 -18.97 14.94 3.54
CA GLU A 199 -19.62 15.40 4.76
C GLU A 199 -19.52 14.37 5.90
N ILE A 200 -19.24 14.86 7.11
CA ILE A 200 -19.29 14.07 8.34
C ILE A 200 -20.72 14.14 8.88
N LEU A 201 -21.33 12.97 9.10
CA LEU A 201 -22.71 12.83 9.53
C LEU A 201 -22.84 12.68 11.04
N SER A 202 -21.94 11.89 11.65
CA SER A 202 -21.88 11.74 13.11
C SER A 202 -20.50 11.25 13.56
N THR A 203 -20.19 11.44 14.83
CA THR A 203 -18.94 11.00 15.45
C THR A 203 -19.17 10.48 16.86
N LYS A 204 -18.41 9.46 17.28
CA LYS A 204 -18.27 9.06 18.68
C LYS A 204 -16.83 9.32 19.15
N GLY A 205 -16.71 9.95 20.32
CA GLY A 205 -15.44 10.39 20.91
C GLY A 205 -15.17 11.89 20.73
N ALA A 206 -14.22 12.42 21.50
CA ALA A 206 -13.88 13.83 21.49
C ALA A 206 -13.04 14.19 20.26
N VAL A 207 -13.66 14.84 19.27
CA VAL A 207 -12.98 15.31 18.05
C VAL A 207 -12.04 16.45 18.43
N LEU A 208 -10.75 16.28 18.11
CA LEU A 208 -9.74 17.32 18.23
C LEU A 208 -9.72 18.21 16.99
N GLU A 209 -9.67 17.59 15.81
CA GLU A 209 -9.57 18.30 14.54
C GLU A 209 -10.10 17.46 13.37
N VAL A 210 -10.63 18.13 12.35
CA VAL A 210 -10.87 17.55 11.03
C VAL A 210 -9.92 18.21 10.05
N ALA A 211 -9.03 17.42 9.43
CA ALA A 211 -8.06 17.94 8.47
C ALA A 211 -8.74 18.58 7.25
N ASP A 212 -8.08 19.59 6.67
CA ASP A 212 -8.55 20.26 5.45
C ASP A 212 -8.86 19.24 4.34
N THR A 213 -9.86 19.54 3.53
CA THR A 213 -10.29 18.64 2.47
C THR A 213 -9.21 18.31 1.44
N ASN A 214 -8.18 19.16 1.30
CA ASN A 214 -7.05 18.97 0.39
C ASN A 214 -5.77 18.49 1.11
N ALA A 215 -5.84 18.15 2.42
CA ALA A 215 -4.70 17.61 3.15
C ALA A 215 -4.15 16.36 2.44
N CYS A 216 -2.82 16.23 2.37
CA CYS A 216 -2.18 15.10 1.67
C CYS A 216 -2.55 13.75 2.30
N GLN A 217 -2.80 13.70 3.61
CA GLN A 217 -3.47 12.60 4.30
C GLN A 217 -4.62 13.19 5.11
N ARG A 218 -5.85 13.01 4.64
CA ARG A 218 -7.03 13.61 5.27
C ARG A 218 -7.55 12.68 6.37
N THR A 219 -7.50 13.15 7.61
CA THR A 219 -8.00 12.41 8.76
C THR A 219 -8.92 13.25 9.64
N ILE A 220 -9.79 12.60 10.39
CA ILE A 220 -10.37 13.15 11.62
C ILE A 220 -9.53 12.66 12.80
N ALA A 221 -9.08 13.61 13.63
CA ALA A 221 -8.29 13.34 14.83
C ALA A 221 -9.18 13.43 16.07
N TYR A 222 -9.03 12.49 17.00
CA TYR A 222 -9.68 12.44 18.29
C TYR A 222 -8.64 12.46 19.40
N GLN A 223 -8.90 13.22 20.47
CA GLN A 223 -8.01 13.23 21.63
C GLN A 223 -8.77 13.20 22.94
N THR A 224 -8.32 12.38 23.88
CA THR A 224 -8.88 12.29 25.23
C THR A 224 -7.80 12.02 26.28
N GLU A 225 -8.04 12.46 27.50
CA GLU A 225 -7.26 12.11 28.69
C GLU A 225 -7.84 10.89 29.43
N SER A 226 -9.10 10.54 29.15
CA SER A 226 -9.78 9.41 29.80
C SER A 226 -9.47 8.09 29.10
N HIS A 227 -9.10 7.08 29.87
CA HIS A 227 -8.87 5.70 29.41
C HIS A 227 -10.15 4.83 29.40
N GLU A 228 -11.29 5.36 29.85
CA GLU A 228 -12.52 4.57 30.07
C GLU A 228 -13.26 4.21 28.77
N ASP A 229 -13.22 5.06 27.74
CA ASP A 229 -13.78 4.80 26.41
C ASP A 229 -12.80 5.27 25.33
N LEU A 230 -12.00 4.34 24.82
CA LEU A 230 -11.03 4.56 23.72
C LEU A 230 -11.56 4.07 22.37
N PHE A 231 -12.88 4.00 22.23
CA PHE A 231 -13.54 3.68 20.96
C PHE A 231 -13.92 4.99 20.24
N PHE A 232 -13.35 5.17 19.05
CA PHE A 232 -13.62 6.33 18.20
C PHE A 232 -14.35 5.89 16.94
N GLU A 233 -15.33 6.68 16.51
CA GLU A 233 -16.15 6.38 15.33
C GLU A 233 -16.43 7.65 14.53
N VAL A 234 -16.44 7.50 13.20
CA VAL A 234 -16.96 8.51 12.27
C VAL A 234 -17.90 7.85 11.28
N GLU A 235 -19.06 8.48 11.09
CA GLU A 235 -19.92 8.23 9.96
C GLU A 235 -19.83 9.39 8.99
N HIS A 236 -19.59 9.12 7.71
CA HIS A 236 -19.43 10.14 6.68
C HIS A 236 -20.02 9.69 5.34
N ARG A 237 -20.25 10.66 4.47
CA ARG A 237 -20.67 10.42 3.08
C ARG A 237 -19.83 11.23 2.10
N TYR A 238 -19.77 10.76 0.87
CA TYR A 238 -19.14 11.46 -0.23
C TYR A 238 -19.76 11.04 -1.57
N GLU A 239 -19.59 11.88 -2.59
CA GLU A 239 -19.87 11.54 -3.97
C GLU A 239 -18.56 11.35 -4.73
N ILE A 240 -18.50 10.33 -5.56
CA ILE A 240 -17.37 10.04 -6.45
C ILE A 240 -17.84 10.07 -7.90
N GLU A 241 -17.05 10.69 -8.76
CA GLU A 241 -17.22 10.72 -10.22
C GLU A 241 -15.97 10.15 -10.88
N ALA A 242 -16.09 9.00 -11.53
CA ALA A 242 -15.00 8.39 -12.28
C ALA A 242 -15.22 8.59 -13.78
N ASN A 243 -14.21 9.11 -14.47
CA ASN A 243 -14.24 9.33 -15.92
C ASN A 243 -13.58 8.18 -16.66
N TYR A 244 -14.06 7.89 -17.87
CA TYR A 244 -13.48 6.89 -18.76
C TYR A 244 -12.60 7.52 -19.85
N TYR A 245 -11.36 7.05 -19.95
CA TYR A 245 -10.37 7.38 -20.95
C TYR A 245 -9.93 6.11 -21.68
N ASP A 246 -10.16 6.07 -22.99
CA ASP A 246 -9.67 5.01 -23.86
C ASP A 246 -8.25 5.31 -24.35
N LEU A 247 -7.26 5.04 -23.49
CA LEU A 247 -5.85 5.31 -23.81
C LEU A 247 -5.31 4.46 -24.96
N PHE A 248 -5.90 3.28 -25.21
CA PHE A 248 -5.52 2.45 -26.36
C PHE A 248 -5.97 3.09 -27.66
N LYS A 249 -7.21 3.62 -27.72
CA LYS A 249 -7.68 4.41 -28.85
C LYS A 249 -6.82 5.66 -29.07
N VAL A 250 -6.37 6.34 -28.02
CA VAL A 250 -5.45 7.48 -28.15
C VAL A 250 -4.13 7.04 -28.78
N MET A 251 -3.52 5.96 -28.31
CA MET A 251 -2.27 5.42 -28.86
C MET A 251 -2.41 4.95 -30.32
N GLU A 252 -3.60 4.48 -30.70
CA GLU A 252 -3.92 4.12 -32.08
C GLU A 252 -4.09 5.36 -32.99
N THR A 253 -4.78 6.39 -32.51
CA THR A 253 -5.23 7.52 -33.35
C THR A 253 -4.31 8.73 -33.32
N GLN A 254 -3.59 8.98 -32.23
CA GLN A 254 -2.71 10.14 -32.06
C GLN A 254 -1.24 9.73 -32.18
N LYS A 255 -0.73 9.66 -33.41
CA LYS A 255 0.65 9.24 -33.70
C LYS A 255 1.72 10.27 -33.35
N ASP A 256 1.33 11.52 -33.14
CA ASP A 256 2.18 12.64 -32.73
C ASP A 256 2.15 12.89 -31.22
N PHE A 257 1.71 11.90 -30.42
CA PHE A 257 1.68 12.03 -28.96
C PHE A 257 3.07 12.42 -28.41
N PRO A 258 3.17 13.35 -27.45
CA PRO A 258 4.47 13.86 -27.00
C PRO A 258 5.40 12.78 -26.45
N LYS A 259 6.67 12.81 -26.89
CA LYS A 259 7.76 11.94 -26.37
C LYS A 259 8.41 12.47 -25.10
N LYS A 260 8.15 13.74 -24.77
CA LYS A 260 8.66 14.45 -23.59
C LYS A 260 7.71 15.57 -23.20
N LEU A 261 7.73 15.93 -21.92
CA LEU A 261 7.04 17.10 -21.39
C LEU A 261 7.65 18.40 -21.94
N SER A 262 6.84 19.45 -22.00
CA SER A 262 7.31 20.83 -22.16
C SER A 262 8.16 21.27 -20.96
N LYS A 263 8.96 22.33 -21.11
CA LYS A 263 9.76 22.89 -20.01
C LYS A 263 8.89 23.39 -18.85
N GLU A 264 7.71 23.92 -19.16
CA GLU A 264 6.75 24.39 -18.17
C GLU A 264 6.16 23.24 -17.36
N GLU A 265 5.77 22.14 -18.03
CA GLU A 265 5.30 20.93 -17.36
C GLU A 265 6.40 20.27 -16.51
N GLN A 266 7.63 20.20 -17.00
CA GLN A 266 8.76 19.68 -16.21
C GLN A 266 8.98 20.47 -14.92
N LYS A 267 8.89 21.81 -14.99
CA LYS A 267 8.99 22.67 -13.80
C LYS A 267 7.79 22.50 -12.88
N LYS A 268 6.57 22.44 -13.45
CA LYS A 268 5.32 22.27 -12.70
C LYS A 268 5.30 20.97 -11.90
N PHE A 269 5.79 19.89 -12.50
CA PHE A 269 5.73 18.53 -11.95
C PHE A 269 7.09 18.03 -11.44
N GLN A 270 7.98 18.95 -11.03
CA GLN A 270 9.32 18.59 -10.60
C GLN A 270 9.33 17.57 -9.44
N ASN A 271 8.34 17.63 -8.54
CA ASN A 271 8.22 16.72 -7.41
C ASN A 271 7.75 15.33 -7.86
N GLU A 272 6.78 15.28 -8.76
CA GLU A 272 6.26 14.04 -9.36
C GLU A 272 7.20 13.42 -10.41
N LEU A 273 8.33 14.06 -10.69
CA LEU A 273 9.43 13.56 -11.51
C LEU A 273 10.67 13.18 -10.68
N ALA A 274 10.72 13.57 -9.41
CA ALA A 274 11.87 13.36 -8.54
C ALA A 274 11.77 12.05 -7.73
N GLU A 275 12.92 11.62 -7.21
CA GLU A 275 13.00 10.60 -6.16
C GLU A 275 12.28 11.06 -4.89
N LYS A 276 11.83 10.09 -4.10
CA LYS A 276 11.33 10.29 -2.75
C LYS A 276 11.79 9.13 -1.87
N SER A 277 12.88 9.36 -1.14
CA SER A 277 13.48 8.36 -0.27
C SER A 277 12.53 7.95 0.86
N PRO A 278 12.46 6.66 1.22
CA PRO A 278 13.32 5.57 0.73
C PRO A 278 12.66 4.70 -0.35
N HIS A 279 11.41 4.95 -0.71
CA HIS A 279 10.61 4.01 -1.49
C HIS A 279 10.53 4.29 -2.99
N ILE A 280 10.79 5.53 -3.42
CA ILE A 280 10.91 5.92 -4.83
C ILE A 280 12.36 6.36 -5.05
N LEU A 281 13.22 5.45 -5.51
CA LEU A 281 14.64 5.72 -5.76
C LEU A 281 15.05 5.27 -7.16
N PHE A 282 15.94 6.01 -7.80
CA PHE A 282 16.41 5.78 -9.16
C PHE A 282 17.73 5.02 -9.11
N THR A 283 17.64 3.72 -8.87
CA THR A 283 18.82 2.86 -8.74
C THR A 283 19.36 2.42 -10.11
N ASP A 284 20.63 2.04 -10.15
CA ASP A 284 21.27 1.50 -11.37
C ASP A 284 20.53 0.29 -11.94
N PHE A 285 19.98 -0.56 -11.07
CA PHE A 285 19.17 -1.71 -11.48
C PHE A 285 17.90 -1.24 -12.19
N LEU A 286 17.16 -0.28 -11.62
CA LEU A 286 15.94 0.24 -12.21
C LEU A 286 16.20 0.98 -13.53
N TYR A 287 17.36 1.64 -13.69
CA TYR A 287 17.75 2.24 -14.97
C TYR A 287 17.95 1.19 -16.06
N LYS A 288 18.60 0.06 -15.73
CA LYS A 288 18.79 -1.05 -16.67
C LYS A 288 17.47 -1.70 -17.04
N LEU A 289 16.62 -1.98 -16.06
CA LEU A 289 15.28 -2.51 -16.29
C LEU A 289 14.47 -1.57 -17.20
N LEU A 290 14.43 -0.27 -16.92
CA LEU A 290 13.68 0.68 -17.74
C LEU A 290 14.17 0.73 -19.20
N ALA A 291 15.48 0.54 -19.43
CA ALA A 291 16.06 0.47 -20.76
C ALA A 291 15.67 -0.81 -21.54
N GLU A 292 15.28 -1.89 -20.85
CA GLU A 292 14.71 -3.10 -21.47
C GLU A 292 13.25 -2.87 -21.87
N LEU A 293 12.50 -2.10 -21.06
CA LEU A 293 11.06 -1.87 -21.26
C LEU A 293 10.75 -0.77 -22.29
N THR A 294 11.63 0.23 -22.40
CA THR A 294 11.33 1.46 -23.16
C THR A 294 12.45 1.86 -24.10
N THR A 295 12.12 2.61 -25.15
CA THR A 295 13.10 3.22 -26.06
C THR A 295 12.92 4.73 -26.13
N LYS A 296 13.95 5.44 -26.62
CA LYS A 296 13.90 6.91 -26.80
C LYS A 296 12.84 7.35 -27.81
N ASP A 297 12.47 6.48 -28.75
CA ASP A 297 11.51 6.78 -29.80
C ASP A 297 10.05 6.63 -29.38
N MET A 298 9.78 5.97 -28.25
CA MET A 298 8.44 5.86 -27.70
C MET A 298 7.92 7.21 -27.18
N THR A 299 6.63 7.42 -27.38
CA THR A 299 5.83 8.48 -26.76
C THR A 299 5.71 8.26 -25.25
N LEU A 300 5.33 9.29 -24.49
CA LEU A 300 5.12 9.14 -23.04
C LEU A 300 4.00 8.14 -22.72
N LEU A 301 2.96 8.09 -23.56
CA LEU A 301 1.86 7.13 -23.42
C LEU A 301 2.32 5.69 -23.66
N GLU A 302 3.10 5.44 -24.72
CA GLU A 302 3.65 4.10 -25.00
C GLU A 302 4.59 3.62 -23.89
N LYS A 303 5.43 4.52 -23.35
CA LYS A 303 6.29 4.22 -22.19
C LYS A 303 5.47 3.85 -20.97
N ALA A 304 4.45 4.65 -20.63
CA ALA A 304 3.55 4.35 -19.51
C ALA A 304 2.88 2.98 -19.68
N TYR A 305 2.43 2.65 -20.89
CA TYR A 305 1.83 1.35 -21.18
C TYR A 305 2.83 0.20 -21.01
N LYS A 306 4.06 0.33 -21.51
CA LYS A 306 5.09 -0.70 -21.34
C LYS A 306 5.46 -0.95 -19.88
N ILE A 307 5.48 0.11 -19.07
CA ILE A 307 5.69 0.01 -17.64
C ILE A 307 4.50 -0.69 -16.97
N TYR A 308 3.25 -0.29 -17.29
CA TYR A 308 2.05 -0.95 -16.78
C TYR A 308 2.00 -2.44 -17.16
N GLU A 309 2.29 -2.76 -18.42
CA GLU A 309 2.36 -4.12 -18.94
C GLU A 309 3.40 -4.94 -18.18
N PHE A 310 4.60 -4.40 -17.95
CA PHE A 310 5.61 -5.08 -17.14
C PHE A 310 5.11 -5.37 -15.72
N VAL A 311 4.61 -4.35 -15.00
CA VAL A 311 4.15 -4.53 -13.61
C VAL A 311 3.02 -5.55 -13.54
N THR A 312 2.02 -5.45 -14.41
CA THR A 312 0.83 -6.31 -14.35
C THR A 312 1.04 -7.74 -14.86
N THR A 313 2.06 -7.99 -15.67
CA THR A 313 2.32 -9.32 -16.27
C THR A 313 3.50 -10.05 -15.66
N GLN A 314 4.46 -9.33 -15.06
CA GLN A 314 5.67 -9.92 -14.48
C GLN A 314 5.64 -9.93 -12.95
N VAL A 315 4.92 -9.02 -12.29
CA VAL A 315 4.86 -8.99 -10.82
C VAL A 315 3.72 -9.87 -10.30
N ASN A 316 4.06 -10.80 -9.42
CA ASN A 316 3.08 -11.62 -8.72
C ASN A 316 2.52 -10.87 -7.52
N TYR A 317 1.18 -10.85 -7.40
CA TYR A 317 0.56 -10.30 -6.20
C TYR A 317 0.96 -11.14 -4.99
N SER A 318 1.27 -10.50 -3.86
CA SER A 318 1.44 -11.19 -2.59
C SER A 318 1.22 -10.25 -1.42
N TYR A 319 0.65 -10.76 -0.33
CA TYR A 319 0.58 -9.99 0.92
C TYR A 319 1.98 -9.73 1.47
N MET A 320 2.24 -8.45 1.75
CA MET A 320 3.55 -7.98 2.17
C MET A 320 3.65 -7.85 3.69
N LYS A 321 4.88 -7.96 4.18
CA LYS A 321 5.27 -7.43 5.49
C LYS A 321 5.08 -5.91 5.52
N GLU A 322 5.01 -5.33 6.72
CA GLU A 322 4.83 -3.88 6.90
C GLU A 322 5.87 -3.10 6.07
N TYR A 323 5.42 -2.13 5.29
CA TYR A 323 6.20 -1.51 4.21
C TYR A 323 7.51 -0.86 4.65
N PHE A 324 7.51 -0.21 5.81
CA PHE A 324 8.72 0.42 6.34
C PHE A 324 9.82 -0.59 6.73
N THR A 325 9.51 -1.89 6.78
CA THR A 325 10.54 -2.93 6.94
C THR A 325 11.29 -3.24 5.63
N ILE A 326 10.81 -2.70 4.50
CA ILE A 326 11.40 -2.83 3.17
C ILE A 326 12.24 -1.57 2.90
N PRO A 327 13.59 -1.67 2.82
CA PRO A 327 14.45 -0.49 2.67
C PRO A 327 14.15 0.36 1.42
N ASN A 328 13.86 -0.27 0.28
CA ASN A 328 13.44 0.40 -0.95
C ASN A 328 12.39 -0.46 -1.64
N ILE A 329 11.14 0.02 -1.66
CA ILE A 329 10.00 -0.75 -2.19
C ILE A 329 10.08 -0.89 -3.71
N SER A 330 10.45 0.16 -4.43
CA SER A 330 10.53 0.15 -5.88
C SER A 330 11.51 -0.91 -6.41
N GLU A 331 12.74 -0.92 -5.89
CA GLU A 331 13.74 -1.93 -6.27
C GLU A 331 13.39 -3.32 -5.74
N TYR A 332 12.88 -3.43 -4.50
CA TYR A 332 12.41 -4.70 -3.96
C TYR A 332 11.38 -5.37 -4.88
N CYS A 333 10.37 -4.62 -5.31
CA CYS A 333 9.31 -5.13 -6.18
C CYS A 333 9.89 -5.63 -7.51
N ALA A 334 10.76 -4.84 -8.14
CA ALA A 334 11.31 -5.16 -9.44
C ALA A 334 12.28 -6.35 -9.42
N VAL A 335 13.12 -6.48 -8.38
CA VAL A 335 14.05 -7.61 -8.22
C VAL A 335 13.31 -8.90 -7.90
N ASN A 336 12.33 -8.84 -6.98
CA ASN A 336 11.63 -10.03 -6.51
C ASN A 336 10.41 -10.40 -7.35
N GLN A 337 9.97 -9.50 -8.23
CA GLN A 337 8.75 -9.63 -9.02
C GLN A 337 7.55 -10.02 -8.17
N LYS A 338 7.44 -9.37 -6.99
CA LYS A 338 6.44 -9.67 -5.97
C LYS A 338 6.02 -8.40 -5.23
N GLY A 339 4.72 -8.23 -5.02
CA GLY A 339 4.18 -7.09 -4.28
C GLY A 339 2.66 -7.06 -4.23
N ASP A 340 2.08 -6.48 -3.19
CA ASP A 340 0.65 -6.12 -3.14
C ASP A 340 0.39 -4.79 -3.88
N CYS A 341 -0.79 -4.18 -3.65
CA CYS A 341 -1.24 -2.99 -4.37
C CYS A 341 -0.28 -1.82 -4.24
N GLY A 342 0.14 -1.49 -3.02
CA GLY A 342 1.08 -0.41 -2.80
C GLY A 342 2.47 -0.67 -3.37
N VAL A 343 3.00 -1.89 -3.20
CA VAL A 343 4.32 -2.25 -3.75
C VAL A 343 4.32 -2.18 -5.28
N GLN A 344 3.24 -2.61 -5.93
CA GLN A 344 3.09 -2.48 -7.40
C GLN A 344 2.89 -1.02 -7.84
N ALA A 345 2.10 -0.23 -7.11
CA ALA A 345 1.89 1.18 -7.40
C ALA A 345 3.20 1.98 -7.31
N ILE A 346 4.01 1.75 -6.27
CA ILE A 346 5.34 2.39 -6.10
C ILE A 346 6.28 2.02 -7.25
N LEU A 347 6.32 0.77 -7.68
CA LEU A 347 7.15 0.37 -8.82
C LEU A 347 6.70 1.08 -10.12
N PHE A 348 5.40 1.06 -10.40
CA PHE A 348 4.84 1.75 -11.56
C PHE A 348 5.18 3.24 -11.54
N ILE A 349 4.95 3.91 -10.40
CA ILE A 349 5.27 5.33 -10.21
C ILE A 349 6.76 5.57 -10.46
N THR A 350 7.64 4.80 -9.83
CA THR A 350 9.10 4.99 -9.93
C THR A 350 9.59 4.89 -11.37
N LEU A 351 9.19 3.84 -12.09
CA LEU A 351 9.55 3.67 -13.50
C LEU A 351 8.95 4.78 -14.38
N CYS A 352 7.73 5.24 -14.11
CA CYS A 352 7.15 6.39 -14.79
C CYS A 352 7.99 7.67 -14.58
N ARG A 353 8.36 7.99 -13.33
CA ARG A 353 9.19 9.17 -13.02
C ARG A 353 10.52 9.12 -13.76
N MET A 354 11.20 7.98 -13.73
CA MET A 354 12.46 7.73 -14.46
C MET A 354 12.29 7.87 -15.97
N ALA A 355 11.12 7.51 -16.52
CA ALA A 355 10.78 7.66 -17.93
C ALA A 355 10.39 9.10 -18.33
N GLY A 356 10.39 10.04 -17.38
CA GLY A 356 9.99 11.44 -17.59
C GLY A 356 8.48 11.67 -17.57
N ILE A 357 7.72 10.76 -16.98
CA ILE A 357 6.26 10.82 -16.81
C ILE A 357 5.98 11.18 -15.36
N PRO A 358 5.34 12.33 -15.06
CA PRO A 358 4.99 12.67 -13.70
C PRO A 358 4.03 11.63 -13.14
N ALA A 359 4.35 11.06 -11.99
CA ALA A 359 3.52 10.04 -11.36
C ALA A 359 3.50 10.21 -9.85
N LYS A 360 2.36 9.92 -9.22
CA LYS A 360 2.21 10.00 -7.77
C LYS A 360 1.25 8.97 -7.22
N TRP A 361 1.37 8.77 -5.92
CA TRP A 361 0.59 7.85 -5.11
C TRP A 361 -0.82 8.38 -4.85
N GLU A 362 -1.80 7.49 -4.76
CA GLU A 362 -3.05 7.76 -4.08
C GLU A 362 -3.56 6.45 -3.44
N SER A 363 -4.06 6.54 -2.21
CA SER A 363 -4.57 5.37 -1.48
C SER A 363 -5.72 5.75 -0.56
N GLY A 364 -6.39 4.72 -0.03
CA GLY A 364 -7.49 4.87 0.91
C GLY A 364 -8.24 3.55 1.01
N LEU A 365 -9.50 3.52 0.61
CA LEU A 365 -10.30 2.29 0.66
C LEU A 365 -10.88 1.90 -0.71
N TYR A 366 -10.89 0.60 -0.98
CA TYR A 366 -11.81 -0.05 -1.90
C TYR A 366 -13.15 -0.27 -1.20
N ILE A 367 -14.25 0.22 -1.78
CA ILE A 367 -15.59 0.19 -1.18
C ILE A 367 -16.61 -0.23 -2.22
N SER A 368 -17.03 -1.50 -2.15
CA SER A 368 -18.12 -2.02 -2.98
C SER A 368 -19.18 -2.71 -2.12
N GLU A 369 -20.29 -3.16 -2.71
CA GLU A 369 -21.35 -3.85 -1.96
C GLU A 369 -20.86 -5.11 -1.24
N TYR A 370 -19.80 -5.74 -1.78
CA TYR A 370 -19.32 -7.06 -1.35
C TYR A 370 -18.05 -7.00 -0.49
N THR A 371 -17.26 -5.93 -0.57
CA THR A 371 -15.97 -5.86 0.13
C THR A 371 -15.59 -4.42 0.44
N GLN A 372 -15.05 -4.21 1.64
CA GLN A 372 -14.45 -2.96 2.07
C GLN A 372 -13.05 -3.22 2.61
N GLY A 373 -12.05 -2.46 2.18
CA GLY A 373 -10.70 -2.63 2.69
C GLY A 373 -9.67 -1.67 2.09
N PRO A 374 -8.44 -1.67 2.64
CA PRO A 374 -7.33 -0.85 2.14
C PRO A 374 -7.02 -1.15 0.68
N HIS A 375 -6.70 -0.12 -0.09
CA HIS A 375 -6.22 -0.26 -1.45
C HIS A 375 -5.40 0.95 -1.90
N ASP A 376 -4.40 0.68 -2.74
CA ASP A 376 -3.44 1.65 -3.25
C ASP A 376 -3.41 1.63 -4.77
N TRP A 377 -3.23 2.79 -5.38
CA TRP A 377 -3.11 2.94 -6.83
C TRP A 377 -2.18 4.09 -7.21
N ALA A 378 -1.95 4.23 -8.51
CA ALA A 378 -1.10 5.27 -9.06
C ALA A 378 -1.91 6.27 -9.90
N LYS A 379 -1.42 7.51 -9.91
CA LYS A 379 -1.76 8.53 -10.90
C LYS A 379 -0.55 8.85 -11.73
N PHE A 380 -0.76 9.12 -13.02
CA PHE A 380 0.28 9.59 -13.91
C PHE A 380 -0.25 10.66 -14.85
N TYR A 381 0.61 11.61 -15.22
CA TYR A 381 0.27 12.74 -16.05
C TYR A 381 0.67 12.48 -17.51
N LEU A 382 -0.28 12.67 -18.41
CA LEU A 382 -0.08 12.59 -19.84
C LEU A 382 -0.36 13.97 -20.47
N PRO A 383 0.56 14.54 -21.27
CA PRO A 383 0.29 15.75 -22.04
C PRO A 383 -0.98 15.61 -22.87
N THR A 384 -1.70 16.71 -23.08
CA THR A 384 -2.99 16.78 -23.81
C THR A 384 -4.17 16.04 -23.20
N ILE A 385 -3.96 15.20 -22.17
CA ILE A 385 -5.03 14.46 -21.46
C ILE A 385 -5.17 14.97 -20.02
N GLY A 386 -4.06 15.07 -19.29
CA GLY A 386 -4.05 15.41 -17.87
C GLY A 386 -3.66 14.24 -16.98
N TRP A 387 -4.10 14.28 -15.73
CA TRP A 387 -3.90 13.18 -14.78
C TRP A 387 -4.87 12.05 -15.08
N VAL A 388 -4.33 10.85 -15.25
CA VAL A 388 -5.05 9.59 -15.42
C VAL A 388 -4.55 8.58 -14.38
N TYR A 389 -5.20 7.43 -14.32
CA TYR A 389 -4.96 6.44 -13.27
C TYR A 389 -4.35 5.15 -13.78
N ALA A 390 -3.58 4.47 -12.93
CA ALA A 390 -3.20 3.09 -13.12
C ALA A 390 -3.44 2.29 -11.84
N ASP A 391 -4.25 1.24 -11.92
CA ASP A 391 -4.41 0.26 -10.86
C ASP A 391 -3.72 -1.05 -11.27
N ALA A 392 -2.42 -1.12 -11.00
CA ALA A 392 -1.61 -2.28 -11.39
C ALA A 392 -2.02 -3.57 -10.67
N SER A 393 -2.56 -3.47 -9.45
CA SER A 393 -3.03 -4.64 -8.70
C SER A 393 -4.27 -5.27 -9.34
N PHE A 394 -5.30 -4.46 -9.58
CA PHE A 394 -6.52 -4.95 -10.20
C PHE A 394 -6.28 -5.30 -11.68
N GLY A 395 -5.43 -4.54 -12.37
CA GLY A 395 -4.92 -4.86 -13.71
C GLY A 395 -4.23 -6.22 -13.75
N GLY A 396 -3.28 -6.48 -12.85
CA GLY A 396 -2.57 -7.75 -12.76
C GLY A 396 -3.50 -8.92 -12.39
N SER A 397 -4.49 -8.69 -11.53
CA SER A 397 -5.53 -9.68 -11.25
C SER A 397 -6.36 -10.01 -12.50
N ALA A 398 -6.77 -9.00 -13.26
CA ALA A 398 -7.50 -9.18 -14.50
C ALA A 398 -6.68 -9.95 -15.55
N TYR A 399 -5.39 -9.64 -15.68
CA TYR A 399 -4.48 -10.35 -16.58
C TYR A 399 -4.36 -11.83 -16.22
N ARG A 400 -4.12 -12.16 -14.94
CA ARG A 400 -4.09 -13.56 -14.44
C ARG A 400 -5.41 -14.29 -14.66
N GLY A 401 -6.54 -13.58 -14.55
CA GLY A 401 -7.87 -14.08 -14.82
C GLY A 401 -8.25 -14.14 -16.30
N HIS A 402 -7.33 -13.80 -17.22
CA HIS A 402 -7.57 -13.71 -18.67
C HIS A 402 -8.67 -12.71 -19.08
N ASN A 403 -8.99 -11.73 -18.23
CA ASN A 403 -9.90 -10.63 -18.54
C ASN A 403 -9.12 -9.45 -19.14
N THR A 404 -8.83 -9.55 -20.44
CA THR A 404 -8.07 -8.50 -21.17
C THR A 404 -8.79 -7.16 -21.22
N GLU A 405 -10.12 -7.16 -21.18
CA GLU A 405 -10.91 -5.93 -21.21
C GLU A 405 -10.70 -5.11 -19.92
N ARG A 406 -10.80 -5.78 -18.77
CA ARG A 406 -10.55 -5.17 -17.46
C ARG A 406 -9.08 -4.82 -17.27
N TRP A 407 -8.17 -5.64 -17.76
CA TRP A 407 -6.74 -5.32 -17.74
C TRP A 407 -6.43 -4.03 -18.51
N LYS A 408 -7.03 -3.83 -19.69
CA LYS A 408 -6.88 -2.58 -20.44
C LYS A 408 -7.54 -1.39 -19.74
N TYR A 409 -8.70 -1.61 -19.11
CA TYR A 409 -9.42 -0.56 -18.38
C TYR A 409 -8.56 0.09 -17.29
N TYR A 410 -7.88 -0.70 -16.46
CA TYR A 410 -7.05 -0.17 -15.37
C TYR A 410 -5.75 0.53 -15.81
N PHE A 411 -5.49 0.63 -17.12
CA PHE A 411 -4.51 1.55 -17.69
C PHE A 411 -5.21 2.81 -18.22
N GLY A 412 -5.42 3.78 -17.33
CA GLY A 412 -6.04 5.07 -17.60
C GLY A 412 -7.21 5.39 -16.68
N ASN A 413 -7.80 4.39 -16.01
CA ASN A 413 -9.09 4.52 -15.34
C ASN A 413 -9.08 3.94 -13.91
N LEU A 414 -10.02 4.43 -13.11
CA LEU A 414 -10.46 3.86 -11.84
C LEU A 414 -11.97 3.69 -11.86
N ASP A 415 -12.47 2.76 -11.06
CA ASP A 415 -13.90 2.62 -10.79
C ASP A 415 -14.39 3.58 -9.69
N VAL A 416 -15.71 3.61 -9.46
CA VAL A 416 -16.35 4.43 -8.43
C VAL A 416 -16.31 3.79 -7.03
N PHE A 417 -15.67 2.64 -6.86
CA PHE A 417 -15.58 1.91 -5.58
C PHE A 417 -14.35 2.37 -4.78
N ARG A 418 -14.05 3.68 -4.77
CA ARG A 418 -12.83 4.24 -4.16
C ARG A 418 -13.14 5.35 -3.16
N MET A 419 -12.50 5.29 -1.99
CA MET A 419 -12.41 6.38 -1.03
C MET A 419 -10.95 6.85 -0.95
N PRO A 420 -10.50 7.83 -1.74
CA PRO A 420 -9.13 8.34 -1.63
C PRO A 420 -8.97 9.12 -0.33
N ALA A 421 -8.02 8.73 0.52
CA ALA A 421 -7.68 9.45 1.76
C ALA A 421 -6.30 10.11 1.69
N ASN A 422 -5.39 9.53 0.91
CA ASN A 422 -3.98 9.93 0.82
C ASN A 422 -3.60 10.30 -0.62
N ASP A 423 -2.82 11.36 -0.83
CA ASP A 423 -2.35 11.84 -2.16
C ASP A 423 -0.84 11.74 -2.38
N ASP A 424 -0.12 11.28 -1.36
CA ASP A 424 1.34 11.13 -1.38
C ASP A 424 1.76 10.14 -0.28
N ILE A 425 2.88 9.46 -0.51
CA ILE A 425 3.51 8.61 0.50
C ILE A 425 4.19 9.49 1.56
N GLN A 426 4.35 9.00 2.79
CA GLN A 426 5.14 9.64 3.84
C GLN A 426 4.71 11.08 4.18
N ALA A 427 3.48 11.45 3.86
CA ALA A 427 2.93 12.73 4.25
C ALA A 427 2.44 12.67 5.71
N ASP A 428 2.61 13.78 6.43
CA ASP A 428 2.15 13.88 7.82
C ASP A 428 0.65 14.19 7.90
N PHE A 429 0.09 13.91 9.08
CA PHE A 429 -1.23 14.37 9.47
C PHE A 429 -1.22 15.84 9.87
N SER A 430 -2.38 16.50 9.83
CA SER A 430 -2.53 17.87 10.32
C SER A 430 -2.24 17.96 11.82
N ILE A 431 -2.74 17.00 12.60
CA ILE A 431 -2.27 16.72 13.96
C ILE A 431 -1.15 15.69 13.90
N VAL A 432 0.08 16.16 13.97
CA VAL A 432 1.26 15.30 13.88
C VAL A 432 1.32 14.37 15.10
N LYS A 433 1.35 13.07 14.83
CA LYS A 433 1.60 12.05 15.84
C LYS A 433 2.97 12.26 16.48
N LYS A 434 3.03 12.13 17.80
CA LYS A 434 4.30 12.18 18.50
C LYS A 434 5.02 10.88 18.30
N GLN A 435 4.36 9.75 18.47
CA GLN A 435 4.95 8.42 18.43
C GLN A 435 5.13 7.91 16.99
N LEU A 436 5.86 6.80 16.84
CA LEU A 436 6.05 6.15 15.56
C LEU A 436 4.69 5.78 14.96
N ARG A 437 4.48 6.17 13.70
CA ARG A 437 3.31 5.80 12.90
C ARG A 437 3.16 4.28 12.83
N ALA A 438 1.91 3.80 12.85
CA ALA A 438 1.64 2.38 12.60
C ALA A 438 2.00 2.02 11.15
N ASP A 439 1.66 2.92 10.24
CA ASP A 439 2.09 2.93 8.85
C ASP A 439 2.68 4.31 8.52
N PRO A 440 4.01 4.45 8.43
CA PRO A 440 4.64 5.71 8.06
C PRO A 440 4.55 6.01 6.56
N ILE A 441 3.99 5.12 5.74
CA ILE A 441 3.84 5.31 4.30
C ILE A 441 2.52 6.03 4.02
N ASP A 442 1.42 5.55 4.59
CA ASP A 442 0.11 6.21 4.48
C ASP A 442 -0.85 5.90 5.63
N ASN A 443 -2.13 6.27 5.50
CA ASN A 443 -3.15 5.94 6.48
C ASN A 443 -4.45 5.49 5.81
N GLN A 444 -4.72 4.19 5.86
CA GLN A 444 -5.93 3.58 5.29
C GLN A 444 -6.86 2.97 6.36
N ARG A 445 -6.30 2.60 7.51
CA ARG A 445 -7.01 1.90 8.60
C ARG A 445 -7.11 2.71 9.89
N GLY A 446 -6.73 3.99 9.83
CA GLY A 446 -6.57 4.79 11.03
C GLY A 446 -5.34 4.41 11.85
N GLU A 447 -5.04 5.25 12.83
CA GLU A 447 -3.87 5.10 13.70
C GLU A 447 -4.18 5.56 15.12
N PHE A 448 -3.47 4.99 16.10
CA PHE A 448 -3.64 5.33 17.50
C PHE A 448 -2.27 5.51 18.16
N GLU A 449 -2.15 6.47 19.07
CA GLU A 449 -1.03 6.59 19.99
C GLU A 449 -1.46 6.99 21.39
N THR A 450 -0.61 6.62 22.35
CA THR A 450 -0.63 7.10 23.72
C THR A 450 0.49 8.12 23.90
N GLY A 451 0.51 8.81 25.04
CA GLY A 451 1.61 9.67 25.47
C GLY A 451 2.96 8.95 25.56
N GLN A 452 2.95 7.60 25.60
CA GLN A 452 4.15 6.78 25.77
C GLN A 452 4.56 6.00 24.51
N ARG A 453 3.60 5.59 23.65
CA ARG A 453 3.88 4.73 22.49
C ARG A 453 2.82 4.80 21.40
N GLY A 454 3.20 4.47 20.16
CA GLY A 454 2.26 4.26 19.05
C GLY A 454 1.76 2.82 19.06
N LEU A 455 0.47 2.62 18.80
CA LEU A 455 -0.09 1.27 18.67
C LEU A 455 0.07 0.75 17.24
N ARG A 456 0.32 -0.55 17.11
CA ARG A 456 0.43 -1.26 15.84
C ARG A 456 -0.90 -1.87 15.42
N PHE A 457 -1.02 -2.23 14.14
CA PHE A 457 -2.27 -2.77 13.61
C PHE A 457 -2.71 -4.10 14.25
N ASN A 458 -1.78 -4.90 14.75
CA ASN A 458 -2.14 -6.11 15.51
C ASN A 458 -2.71 -5.79 16.90
N GLU A 459 -2.46 -4.60 17.44
CA GLU A 459 -2.99 -4.10 18.72
C GLU A 459 -4.29 -3.29 18.58
N LEU A 460 -4.74 -3.06 17.34
CA LEU A 460 -5.90 -2.23 17.03
C LEU A 460 -7.02 -3.06 16.40
N ASP A 461 -8.23 -2.80 16.85
CA ASP A 461 -9.45 -3.15 16.14
C ASP A 461 -9.85 -1.96 15.29
N TRP A 462 -9.88 -2.16 13.98
CA TRP A 462 -10.39 -1.21 13.01
C TRP A 462 -11.48 -1.89 12.21
N ASP A 463 -12.61 -1.19 12.05
CA ASP A 463 -13.73 -1.63 11.24
C ASP A 463 -14.14 -0.55 10.24
N VAL A 464 -14.57 -0.99 9.06
CA VAL A 464 -15.26 -0.15 8.09
C VAL A 464 -16.51 -0.86 7.61
N THR A 465 -17.64 -0.19 7.75
CA THR A 465 -18.95 -0.70 7.34
C THR A 465 -19.55 0.20 6.27
N LEU A 466 -19.98 -0.39 5.16
CA LEU A 466 -20.79 0.28 4.14
C LEU A 466 -22.23 0.44 4.62
N LEU A 467 -22.72 1.68 4.71
CA LEU A 467 -24.08 1.99 5.14
C LEU A 467 -25.02 2.32 3.97
N GLY A 468 -24.48 2.65 2.80
CA GLY A 468 -25.26 2.94 1.60
C GLY A 468 -24.36 3.19 0.39
N PHE A 469 -24.79 2.67 -0.75
CA PHE A 469 -24.14 2.83 -2.03
C PHE A 469 -25.21 3.08 -3.10
N ASP A 470 -25.21 4.24 -3.72
CA ASP A 470 -26.18 4.63 -4.74
C ASP A 470 -25.45 5.12 -6.00
N PHE A 471 -25.72 4.51 -7.16
CA PHE A 471 -25.32 5.10 -8.44
C PHE A 471 -26.19 6.34 -8.74
N LEU A 472 -25.57 7.41 -9.26
CA LEU A 472 -26.22 8.71 -9.51
C LEU A 472 -26.48 9.00 -10.99
#